data_AF-A0A954NU87-F1
#
_entry.id   AF-A0A954NU87-F1
#
_cell.length_a   1.000
_cell.length_b   1.000
_cell.length_c   1.000
_cell.angle_alpha   90.00
_cell.angle_beta   90.00
_cell.angle_gamma   90.00
#
_symmetry.space_group_name_H-M   'P 1'
#
loop_
_entity.id
_entity.type
_entity.pdbx_description
1 polymer ?
#
loop_
_entity_poly.entity_id
_entity_poly.type
_entity_poly.pdbx_seq_one_letter_code
_entity_poly.pdbx_strand_id
1 'polypeptide(L)'
;MPHLGVLASVHSRAALEVFEKDCLIYLGTCVAAKGRTKPGKQCFSYEISGSTLNERGEMSFGDVRLFPLGLGETARITVEPARGFDVGGGPGKRVEREVRGGTVGLILDARGRPLILPEDRAECRRTVKEWSESLRLYEGSGSPRRR
;
A
#
# COMPACT_ATOMS: atom_id res chain seq x y z
N MET A 1 12.98 -21.11 -11.56
CA MET A 1 12.55 -22.52 -11.54
C MET A 1 12.27 -23.01 -12.97
N PRO A 2 13.26 -23.56 -13.69
CA PRO A 2 13.08 -23.96 -15.10
C PRO A 2 12.11 -25.14 -15.33
N HIS A 3 11.81 -25.94 -14.30
CA HIS A 3 10.90 -27.09 -14.39
C HIS A 3 9.41 -26.72 -14.55
N LEU A 4 9.00 -25.53 -14.09
CA LEU A 4 7.62 -25.04 -14.24
C LEU A 4 7.23 -24.81 -15.71
N GLY A 5 8.20 -24.47 -16.58
CA GLY A 5 7.95 -24.29 -18.00
C GLY A 5 7.55 -25.59 -18.70
N VAL A 6 8.20 -26.71 -18.36
CA VAL A 6 7.82 -28.04 -18.86
C VAL A 6 6.47 -28.46 -18.29
N LEU A 7 6.24 -28.25 -16.98
CA LEU A 7 4.97 -28.56 -16.34
C LEU A 7 3.80 -27.75 -16.92
N ALA A 8 4.01 -26.50 -17.30
CA ALA A 8 2.97 -25.66 -17.89
C ALA A 8 2.50 -26.19 -19.26
N SER A 9 3.40 -26.81 -20.04
CA SER A 9 3.08 -27.39 -21.34
C SER A 9 2.26 -28.68 -21.25
N VAL A 10 2.35 -29.41 -20.13
CA VAL A 10 1.67 -30.68 -19.91
C VAL A 10 0.43 -30.52 -19.02
N HIS A 11 0.50 -29.67 -17.99
CA HIS A 11 -0.55 -29.48 -16.99
C HIS A 11 -0.59 -28.04 -16.45
N SER A 12 -0.97 -27.10 -17.31
CA SER A 12 -0.98 -25.64 -17.05
C SER A 12 -1.62 -25.22 -15.73
N ARG A 13 -2.74 -25.84 -15.31
CA ARG A 13 -3.42 -25.51 -14.06
C ARG A 13 -2.59 -25.86 -12.81
N ALA A 14 -1.88 -26.97 -12.84
CA ALA A 14 -1.01 -27.37 -11.72
C ALA A 14 0.23 -26.48 -11.65
N ALA A 15 0.79 -26.12 -12.81
CA ALA A 15 1.87 -25.16 -12.89
C ALA A 15 1.47 -23.77 -12.32
N LEU A 16 0.26 -23.30 -12.63
CA LEU A 16 -0.26 -22.05 -12.06
C LEU A 16 -0.43 -22.14 -10.55
N GLU A 17 -0.95 -23.25 -10.03
CA GLU A 17 -1.15 -23.43 -8.59
C GLU A 17 0.17 -23.43 -7.82
N VAL A 18 1.19 -24.16 -8.31
CA VAL A 18 2.55 -24.14 -7.73
C VAL A 18 3.16 -22.74 -7.83
N PHE A 19 2.94 -22.04 -8.94
CA PHE A 19 3.42 -20.67 -9.08
C PHE A 19 2.78 -19.72 -8.05
N GLU A 20 1.46 -19.73 -7.93
CA GLU A 20 0.73 -18.83 -7.03
C GLU A 20 0.95 -19.14 -5.54
N LYS A 21 1.12 -20.42 -5.18
CA LYS A 21 1.26 -20.85 -3.79
C LYS A 21 2.71 -20.94 -3.31
N ASP A 22 3.62 -21.38 -4.18
CA ASP A 22 4.99 -21.70 -3.77
C ASP A 22 6.04 -20.72 -4.34
N CYS A 23 5.70 -19.93 -5.36
CA CYS A 23 6.65 -18.99 -5.98
C CYS A 23 6.38 -17.52 -5.64
N LEU A 24 5.16 -17.17 -5.23
CA LEU A 24 4.79 -15.79 -4.93
C LEU A 24 4.73 -15.55 -3.42
N ILE A 25 5.42 -14.49 -2.99
CA ILE A 25 5.28 -13.96 -1.63
C ILE A 25 4.28 -12.82 -1.67
N TYR A 26 3.16 -12.97 -0.98
CA TYR A 26 2.21 -11.88 -0.80
C TYR A 26 2.83 -10.82 0.12
N LEU A 27 3.15 -9.66 -0.45
CA LEU A 27 3.61 -8.52 0.34
C LEU A 27 2.45 -7.88 1.12
N GLY A 28 1.26 -7.85 0.52
CA GLY A 28 0.04 -7.31 1.09
C GLY A 28 -0.69 -6.40 0.11
N THR A 29 -1.59 -5.56 0.63
CA THR A 29 -2.44 -4.68 -0.19
C THR A 29 -2.00 -3.23 -0.08
N CYS A 30 -2.00 -2.49 -1.19
CA CYS A 30 -1.79 -1.05 -1.20
C CYS A 30 -3.00 -0.35 -1.82
N VAL A 31 -3.65 0.52 -1.03
CA VAL A 31 -4.73 1.39 -1.51
C VAL A 31 -4.14 2.76 -1.80
N ALA A 32 -4.07 3.13 -3.07
CA ALA A 32 -3.40 4.35 -3.51
C ALA A 32 -4.35 5.30 -4.23
N ALA A 33 -4.42 6.54 -3.74
CA ALA A 33 -5.27 7.57 -4.32
C ALA A 33 -4.66 8.18 -5.59
N LYS A 34 -5.47 8.24 -6.65
CA LYS A 34 -5.22 9.02 -7.86
C LYS A 34 -5.94 10.36 -7.72
N GLY A 35 -5.24 11.46 -7.99
CA GLY A 35 -5.75 12.81 -7.73
C GLY A 35 -4.70 13.66 -7.05
N ARG A 36 -4.95 14.97 -6.97
CA ARG A 36 -4.00 15.95 -6.47
C ARG A 36 -4.69 17.11 -5.78
N THR A 37 -4.03 17.64 -4.77
CA THR A 37 -4.40 18.87 -4.08
C THR A 37 -3.16 19.45 -3.39
N LYS A 38 -3.33 20.48 -2.56
CA LYS A 38 -2.25 21.02 -1.73
C LYS A 38 -1.90 20.04 -0.60
N PRO A 39 -0.62 19.86 -0.26
CA PRO A 39 -0.20 19.05 0.90
C PRO A 39 -1.01 19.38 2.16
N GLY A 40 -1.35 18.35 2.94
CA GLY A 40 -2.11 18.49 4.19
C GLY A 40 -3.62 18.69 4.03
N LYS A 41 -4.16 18.77 2.80
CA LYS A 41 -5.62 18.69 2.58
C LYS A 41 -6.10 17.25 2.62
N GLN A 42 -7.33 17.02 3.06
CA GLN A 42 -7.92 15.68 3.11
C GLN A 42 -7.88 14.99 1.74
N CYS A 43 -7.41 13.74 1.73
CA CYS A 43 -7.34 12.89 0.55
C CYS A 43 -8.49 11.88 0.55
N PHE A 44 -8.65 11.13 1.64
CA PHE A 44 -9.78 10.21 1.85
C PHE A 44 -9.95 9.89 3.35
N SER A 45 -11.16 9.49 3.74
CA SER A 45 -11.40 8.78 5.00
C SER A 45 -11.42 7.28 4.77
N TYR A 46 -11.14 6.51 5.82
CA TYR A 46 -11.14 5.05 5.76
C TYR A 46 -11.72 4.43 7.04
N GLU A 47 -12.26 3.24 6.87
CA GLU A 47 -12.66 2.33 7.95
C GLU A 47 -12.19 0.92 7.56
N ILE A 48 -11.50 0.25 8.47
CA ILE A 48 -10.96 -1.09 8.32
C ILE A 48 -11.56 -1.95 9.43
N SER A 49 -12.10 -3.11 9.06
CA SER A 49 -12.65 -4.07 10.00
C SER A 49 -12.16 -5.48 9.66
N GLY A 50 -11.54 -6.14 10.64
CA GLY A 50 -10.96 -7.46 10.51
C GLY A 50 -10.78 -8.13 11.86
N SER A 51 -10.36 -9.39 11.88
CA SER A 51 -10.10 -10.11 13.14
C SER A 51 -8.92 -9.52 13.92
N THR A 52 -7.89 -9.04 13.21
CA THR A 52 -6.63 -8.56 13.78
C THR A 52 -6.41 -7.05 13.59
N LEU A 53 -7.15 -6.41 12.70
CA LEU A 53 -7.02 -4.99 12.38
C LEU A 53 -8.38 -4.30 12.35
N ASN A 54 -8.60 -3.35 13.26
CA ASN A 54 -9.80 -2.53 13.34
C ASN A 54 -9.40 -1.07 13.54
N GLU A 55 -9.52 -0.25 12.49
CA GLU A 55 -8.97 1.10 12.45
C GLU A 55 -9.87 2.02 11.63
N ARG A 56 -9.96 3.28 12.01
CA ARG A 56 -10.68 4.30 11.23
C ARG A 56 -9.98 5.64 11.32
N GLY A 57 -10.10 6.45 10.28
CA GLY A 57 -9.52 7.79 10.30
C GLY A 57 -9.50 8.44 8.94
N GLU A 58 -8.61 9.42 8.81
CA GLU A 58 -8.43 10.20 7.60
C GLU A 58 -6.97 10.20 7.18
N MET A 59 -6.74 10.31 5.88
CA MET A 59 -5.44 10.48 5.27
C MET A 59 -5.40 11.84 4.58
N SER A 60 -4.35 12.61 4.85
CA SER A 60 -4.07 13.87 4.15
C SER A 60 -3.25 13.62 2.89
N PHE A 61 -3.35 14.53 1.93
CA PHE A 61 -2.55 14.48 0.71
C PHE A 61 -1.07 14.62 1.05
N GLY A 62 -0.29 13.62 0.62
CA GLY A 62 1.12 13.47 0.98
C GLY A 62 1.38 12.35 1.98
N ASP A 63 0.35 11.85 2.67
CA ASP A 63 0.52 10.84 3.70
C ASP A 63 0.75 9.44 3.11
N VAL A 64 1.49 8.62 3.85
CA VAL A 64 1.54 7.17 3.66
C VAL A 64 1.49 6.52 5.03
N ARG A 65 0.72 5.44 5.17
CA ARG A 65 0.58 4.73 6.44
C ARG A 65 0.61 3.23 6.22
N LEU A 66 1.36 2.54 7.08
CA LEU A 66 1.43 1.09 7.13
C LEU A 66 0.60 0.57 8.31
N PHE A 67 -0.26 -0.39 8.05
CA PHE A 67 -1.02 -1.14 9.05
C PHE A 67 -0.57 -2.61 9.08
N PRO A 68 -0.44 -3.21 10.26
CA PRO A 68 -0.15 -4.62 10.38
C PRO A 68 -1.35 -5.44 9.88
N LEU A 69 -1.12 -6.26 8.86
CA LEU A 69 -2.07 -7.27 8.37
C LEU A 69 -1.25 -8.45 7.84
N GLY A 70 -1.17 -9.52 8.60
CA GLY A 70 -0.23 -10.62 8.40
C GLY A 70 -0.56 -11.52 7.20
N LEU A 71 0.34 -12.46 6.91
CA LEU A 71 0.11 -13.52 5.91
C LEU A 71 -1.12 -14.34 6.28
N GLY A 72 -2.05 -14.50 5.33
CA GLY A 72 -3.30 -15.22 5.52
C GLY A 72 -4.40 -14.40 6.22
N GLU A 73 -4.10 -13.20 6.72
CA GLU A 73 -5.09 -12.31 7.31
C GLU A 73 -5.82 -11.49 6.24
N THR A 74 -7.09 -11.21 6.50
CA THR A 74 -7.96 -10.40 5.64
C THR A 74 -8.70 -9.36 6.45
N ALA A 75 -8.99 -8.22 5.84
CA ALA A 75 -9.85 -7.19 6.42
C ALA A 75 -10.79 -6.62 5.35
N ARG A 76 -11.96 -6.16 5.76
CA ARG A 76 -12.86 -5.35 4.92
C ARG A 76 -12.48 -3.89 5.11
N ILE A 77 -12.20 -3.20 4.00
CA ILE A 77 -11.91 -1.77 4.00
C ILE A 77 -12.99 -1.02 3.23
N THR A 78 -13.42 0.09 3.82
CA THR A 78 -14.20 1.13 3.16
C THR A 78 -13.34 2.37 3.04
N VAL A 79 -13.30 2.97 1.85
CA VAL A 79 -12.57 4.22 1.58
C VAL A 79 -13.50 5.22 0.90
N GLU A 80 -13.56 6.44 1.44
CA GLU A 80 -14.33 7.55 0.88
C GLU A 80 -13.37 8.65 0.40
N PRO A 81 -13.09 8.73 -0.91
CA PRO A 81 -12.21 9.75 -1.44
C PRO A 81 -12.84 11.14 -1.39
N ALA A 82 -12.04 12.13 -1.01
CA ALA A 82 -12.41 13.53 -1.15
C ALA A 82 -12.58 13.89 -2.63
N ARG A 83 -13.27 15.01 -2.89
CA ARG A 83 -13.52 15.48 -4.27
C ARG A 83 -12.22 15.62 -5.05
N GLY A 84 -12.15 14.98 -6.22
CA GLY A 84 -10.98 15.00 -7.09
C GLY A 84 -9.99 13.84 -6.87
N PHE A 85 -10.29 12.95 -5.92
CA PHE A 85 -9.55 11.70 -5.73
C PHE A 85 -10.33 10.47 -6.21
N ASP A 86 -9.61 9.46 -6.64
CA ASP A 86 -10.10 8.15 -7.08
C ASP A 86 -9.21 7.05 -6.50
N VAL A 87 -9.83 6.05 -5.89
CA VAL A 87 -9.15 4.88 -5.28
C VAL A 87 -9.49 3.56 -6.03
N GLY A 88 -9.96 3.67 -7.28
CA GLY A 88 -10.28 2.55 -8.17
C GLY A 88 -11.77 2.37 -8.47
N GLY A 89 -12.63 3.20 -7.87
CA GLY A 89 -14.08 3.20 -8.13
C GLY A 89 -14.55 4.30 -9.11
N GLY A 90 -13.65 5.22 -9.47
CA GLY A 90 -13.94 6.47 -10.14
C GLY A 90 -13.89 7.67 -9.17
N PRO A 91 -13.77 8.92 -9.69
CA PRO A 91 -13.58 10.10 -8.85
C PRO A 91 -14.70 10.31 -7.82
N GLY A 92 -14.33 10.49 -6.55
CA GLY A 92 -15.24 10.75 -5.43
C GLY A 92 -16.13 9.57 -5.03
N LYS A 93 -15.95 8.39 -5.64
CA LYS A 93 -16.79 7.22 -5.35
C LYS A 93 -16.24 6.41 -4.20
N ARG A 94 -17.09 6.13 -3.20
CA ARG A 94 -16.82 5.18 -2.12
C ARG A 94 -16.46 3.82 -2.71
N VAL A 95 -15.40 3.22 -2.18
CA VAL A 95 -14.98 1.86 -2.52
C VAL A 95 -15.00 1.02 -1.27
N GLU A 96 -15.57 -0.18 -1.37
CA GLU A 96 -15.57 -1.18 -0.31
C GLU A 96 -15.07 -2.51 -0.88
N ARG A 97 -14.04 -3.08 -0.25
CA ARG A 97 -13.36 -4.30 -0.71
C ARG A 97 -12.81 -5.10 0.46
N GLU A 98 -12.63 -6.39 0.24
CA GLU A 98 -11.76 -7.21 1.08
C GLU A 98 -10.30 -7.00 0.63
N VAL A 99 -9.41 -6.80 1.59
CA VAL A 99 -7.96 -6.67 1.37
C VAL A 99 -7.24 -7.79 2.09
N ARG A 100 -6.13 -8.23 1.50
CA ARG A 100 -5.29 -9.32 2.01
C ARG A 100 -4.00 -8.75 2.58
N GLY A 101 -3.59 -9.30 3.71
CA GLY A 101 -2.29 -9.05 4.32
C GLY A 101 -1.14 -9.74 3.60
N GLY A 102 0.04 -9.64 4.20
CA GLY A 102 1.26 -10.22 3.65
C GLY A 102 2.47 -9.94 4.53
N THR A 103 3.66 -10.21 4.01
CA THR A 103 4.92 -9.98 4.74
C THR A 103 5.14 -8.51 5.11
N VAL A 104 4.54 -7.56 4.38
CA VAL A 104 4.59 -6.13 4.67
C VAL A 104 3.32 -5.67 5.40
N GLY A 105 2.14 -5.99 4.86
CA GLY A 105 0.85 -5.61 5.44
C GLY A 105 -0.01 -4.74 4.53
N LEU A 106 -0.83 -3.87 5.12
CA LEU A 106 -1.74 -2.98 4.40
C LEU A 106 -1.16 -1.55 4.36
N ILE A 107 -0.97 -1.01 3.16
CA ILE A 107 -0.53 0.37 2.96
C ILE A 107 -1.69 1.23 2.47
N LEU A 108 -1.91 2.37 3.11
CA LEU A 108 -2.72 3.46 2.59
C LEU A 108 -1.79 4.55 2.05
N ASP A 109 -1.89 4.85 0.76
CA ASP A 109 -1.02 5.78 0.03
C ASP A 109 -1.81 6.98 -0.49
N ALA A 110 -1.67 8.12 0.18
CA ALA A 110 -2.30 9.38 -0.14
C ALA A 110 -1.32 10.38 -0.79
N ARG A 111 -0.16 9.93 -1.28
CA ARG A 111 0.85 10.79 -1.91
C ARG A 111 0.43 11.34 -3.28
N GLY A 112 -0.65 10.79 -3.84
CA GLY A 112 -1.21 11.20 -5.12
C GLY A 112 -0.56 10.53 -6.32
N ARG A 113 -1.29 10.56 -7.44
CA ARG A 113 -0.83 10.05 -8.73
C ARG A 113 -1.19 11.05 -9.84
N PRO A 114 -0.21 11.53 -10.65
CA PRO A 114 1.22 11.20 -10.58
C PRO A 114 1.88 11.68 -9.28
N LEU A 115 2.88 10.94 -8.81
CA LEU A 115 3.67 11.27 -7.63
C LEU A 115 4.61 12.43 -7.97
N ILE A 116 4.48 13.57 -7.29
CA ILE A 116 5.35 14.72 -7.46
C ILE A 116 6.06 15.01 -6.15
N LEU A 117 7.38 15.10 -6.22
CA LEU A 117 8.22 15.51 -5.11
C LEU A 117 8.42 17.02 -5.13
N PRO A 118 8.63 17.66 -3.96
CA PRO A 118 9.07 19.05 -3.91
C PRO A 118 10.33 19.29 -4.74
N GLU A 119 10.41 20.42 -5.43
CA GLU A 119 11.58 20.80 -6.23
C GLU A 119 12.77 21.19 -5.35
N ASP A 120 12.51 21.82 -4.20
CA ASP A 120 13.54 22.11 -3.22
C ASP A 120 14.14 20.82 -2.65
N ARG A 121 15.47 20.71 -2.70
CA ARG A 121 16.16 19.48 -2.31
C ARG A 121 16.06 19.19 -0.82
N ALA A 122 15.96 20.21 0.04
CA ALA A 122 15.84 19.99 1.48
C ALA A 122 14.43 19.49 1.82
N GLU A 123 13.40 20.11 1.23
CA GLU A 123 12.02 19.68 1.37
C GLU A 123 11.79 18.28 0.81
N CYS A 124 12.32 17.98 -0.38
CA CYS A 124 12.25 16.64 -0.96
C CYS A 124 12.84 15.57 -0.04
N ARG A 125 14.02 15.83 0.56
CA ARG A 125 14.65 14.89 1.50
C ARG A 125 13.79 14.70 2.75
N ARG A 126 13.22 15.78 3.29
CA ARG A 126 12.34 15.71 4.45
C ARG A 126 11.12 14.85 4.17
N THR A 127 10.43 15.08 3.05
CA THR A 127 9.25 14.30 2.63
C THR A 127 9.57 12.82 2.47
N VAL A 128 10.67 12.46 1.79
CA VAL A 128 11.06 11.06 1.61
C VAL A 128 11.43 10.39 2.95
N LYS A 129 12.06 11.14 3.86
CA LYS A 129 12.37 10.66 5.21
C LYS A 129 11.09 10.37 6.01
N GLU A 130 10.12 11.30 6.01
CA GLU A 130 8.82 11.12 6.67
C GLU A 130 8.08 9.88 6.15
N TRP A 131 8.13 9.62 4.84
CA TRP A 131 7.54 8.41 4.26
C TRP A 131 8.27 7.14 4.71
N SER A 132 9.60 7.19 4.77
CA SER A 132 10.42 6.05 5.19
C SER A 132 10.18 5.68 6.66
N GLU A 133 10.02 6.69 7.53
CA GLU A 133 9.65 6.52 8.93
C GLU A 133 8.21 5.98 9.05
N SER A 134 7.25 6.55 8.31
CA SER A 134 5.85 6.10 8.33
C SER A 134 5.66 4.67 7.84
N LEU A 135 6.56 4.20 6.96
CA LEU A 135 6.60 2.83 6.45
C LEU A 135 7.57 1.92 7.20
N ARG A 136 8.26 2.44 8.22
CA ARG A 136 9.20 1.68 9.07
C ARG A 136 10.32 0.97 8.28
N LEU A 137 10.78 1.54 7.16
CA LEU A 137 11.68 0.87 6.22
C LEU A 137 13.05 0.52 6.78
N TYR A 138 13.50 1.23 7.82
CA TYR A 138 14.86 1.15 8.37
C TYR A 138 14.89 0.88 9.88
N GLU A 139 13.80 0.38 10.45
CA GLU A 139 13.74 -0.06 11.86
C GLU A 139 14.57 -1.34 12.05
N GLY A 140 15.90 -1.21 12.04
CA GLY A 140 16.84 -2.32 12.15
C GLY A 140 18.23 -2.03 11.56
N SER A 141 18.34 -1.07 10.64
CA SER A 141 19.63 -0.56 10.18
C SER A 141 20.01 0.67 11.01
N GLY A 142 20.90 0.49 11.99
CA GLY A 142 21.51 1.62 12.69
C GLY A 142 22.05 2.62 11.68
N SER A 143 21.54 3.86 11.71
CA SER A 143 22.08 4.96 10.92
C SER A 143 23.61 5.01 11.16
N PRO A 144 24.46 4.93 10.12
CA PRO A 144 25.87 5.12 10.33
C PRO A 144 26.05 6.53 10.85
N ARG A 145 26.47 6.67 12.12
CA ARG A 145 26.89 7.94 12.69
C ARG A 145 27.95 8.50 11.75
N ARG A 146 27.61 9.58 11.04
CA ARG A 146 28.57 10.32 10.23
C ARG A 146 29.68 10.77 11.18
N ARG A 147 30.90 10.26 10.95
CA ARG A 147 32.13 10.84 11.50
C ARG A 147 32.44 12.14 10.78
#